data_AF-A0A1E5V7N6-F1
#
_entry.id   AF-A0A1E5V7N6-F1
#
_cell.length_a   1.000
_cell.length_b   1.000
_cell.length_c   1.000
_cell.angle_alpha   90.00
_cell.angle_beta   90.00
_cell.angle_gamma   90.00
#
_symmetry.space_group_name_H-M   'P 1'
#
loop_
_entity.id
_entity.type
_entity.pdbx_description
1 polymer ?
#
loop_
_entity_poly.entity_id
_entity_poly.type
_entity_poly.pdbx_seq_one_letter_code
_entity_poly.pdbx_strand_id
1 'polypeptide(L)' 'LDKGASELTPKELKRLMTVVANPRQFKVSDWFLNRKKDYKVGWFSYAVTDALDAKLRDDLERLKKIRVD' A
#
# COMPACT_ATOMS: atom_id res chain seq x y z
N LEU A 1 16.09 -14.61 -19.53
CA LEU A 1 14.83 -15.19 -19.02
C LEU A 1 14.98 -15.28 -17.53
N ASP A 2 14.20 -14.44 -16.89
CA ASP A 2 14.34 -14.03 -15.50
C ASP A 2 14.04 -15.17 -14.53
N LYS A 3 14.56 -15.00 -13.31
CA LYS A 3 14.38 -15.91 -12.18
C LYS A 3 12.89 -16.10 -11.88
N GLY A 4 12.43 -17.35 -11.75
CA GLY A 4 11.03 -17.66 -11.46
C GLY A 4 10.63 -17.29 -10.03
N ALA A 5 9.34 -17.03 -9.77
CA ALA A 5 8.85 -16.72 -8.42
C ALA A 5 9.13 -17.84 -7.40
N SER A 6 9.15 -19.10 -7.85
CA SER A 6 9.49 -20.27 -7.03
C SER A 6 10.98 -20.37 -6.68
N GLU A 7 11.85 -19.64 -7.37
CA GLU A 7 13.30 -19.66 -7.18
C GLU A 7 13.78 -18.53 -6.26
N LEU A 8 12.85 -17.73 -5.72
CA LEU A 8 13.16 -16.65 -4.78
C LEU A 8 13.71 -17.21 -3.47
N THR A 9 14.90 -16.74 -3.10
CA THR A 9 15.51 -17.06 -1.82
C THR A 9 14.82 -16.30 -0.69
N PRO A 10 14.87 -16.81 0.57
CA PRO A 10 14.32 -16.09 1.72
C PRO A 10 14.88 -14.67 1.89
N LYS A 11 16.15 -14.46 1.49
CA LYS A 11 16.80 -13.14 1.53
C LYS A 11 16.18 -12.17 0.53
N GLU A 12 15.90 -12.62 -0.70
CA GLU A 12 15.25 -11.80 -1.72
C GLU A 12 13.81 -11.47 -1.32
N LEU A 13 13.09 -12.45 -0.76
CA LEU A 13 11.73 -12.23 -0.25
C LEU A 13 11.71 -11.19 0.87
N LYS A 14 12.63 -11.28 1.84
CA LYS A 14 12.73 -10.30 2.93
C LYS A 14 13.03 -8.89 2.41
N ARG A 15 13.89 -8.78 1.39
CA ARG A 15 14.18 -7.50 0.73
C ARG A 15 12.92 -6.93 0.07
N LEU A 16 12.17 -7.75 -0.66
CA LEU A 16 10.89 -7.35 -1.29
C LEU A 16 9.89 -6.86 -0.25
N MET A 17 9.69 -7.63 0.84
CA MET A 17 8.79 -7.23 1.93
C MET A 17 9.19 -5.88 2.54
N THR A 18 10.50 -5.62 2.68
CA THR A 18 11.00 -4.34 3.20
C THR A 18 10.70 -3.17 2.26
N VAL A 19 10.86 -3.39 0.94
CA VAL A 19 10.54 -2.37 -0.08
C VAL A 19 9.04 -2.08 -0.09
N VAL A 20 8.21 -3.12 -0.05
CA VAL A 20 6.75 -3.00 -0.04
C VAL A 20 6.25 -2.27 1.21
N ALA A 21 6.86 -2.51 2.36
CA ALA A 21 6.50 -1.81 3.60
C ALA A 21 6.89 -0.33 3.59
N ASN A 22 8.01 0.04 2.95
CA ASN A 22 8.57 1.40 2.99
C ASN A 22 8.98 1.92 1.59
N PRO A 23 8.07 1.99 0.61
CA PRO A 23 8.43 2.24 -0.80
C PRO A 23 9.15 3.57 -1.01
N ARG A 24 8.81 4.62 -0.24
CA ARG A 24 9.43 5.95 -0.34
C ARG A 24 10.92 5.95 0.02
N GLN A 25 11.34 5.07 0.95
CA GLN A 25 12.76 4.92 1.31
C GLN A 25 13.59 4.32 0.16
N PHE A 26 12.93 3.61 -0.77
CA PHE A 26 13.54 3.01 -1.94
C PHE A 26 13.31 3.83 -3.22
N LYS A 27 13.05 5.14 -3.08
CA LYS A 27 12.87 6.09 -4.20
C LYS A 27 11.67 5.78 -5.11
N VAL A 28 10.68 5.03 -4.63
CA VAL A 28 9.41 4.88 -5.32
C VAL A 28 8.67 6.22 -5.26
N SER A 29 8.25 6.72 -6.42
CA SER A 29 7.57 8.02 -6.52
C SER A 29 6.15 7.99 -5.95
N ASP A 30 5.72 9.11 -5.38
CA ASP A 30 4.42 9.21 -4.70
C ASP A 30 3.22 8.95 -5.64
N TRP A 31 3.36 9.19 -6.95
CA TRP A 31 2.32 8.90 -7.94
C TRP A 31 2.02 7.39 -8.09
N PHE A 32 2.94 6.52 -7.69
CA PHE A 32 2.78 5.06 -7.72
C PHE A 32 2.11 4.50 -6.45
N LEU A 33 2.00 5.31 -5.39
CA LEU A 33 1.41 4.88 -4.12
C LEU A 33 -0.12 4.76 -4.24
N ASN A 34 -0.69 3.71 -3.65
CA ASN A 34 -2.11 3.38 -3.77
C ASN A 34 -3.02 4.18 -2.82
N ARG A 35 -2.47 4.78 -1.75
CA ARG A 35 -3.19 5.68 -0.84
C ARG A 35 -2.64 7.09 -0.98
N LYS A 36 -3.23 7.85 -1.90
CA LYS A 36 -2.82 9.23 -2.18
C LYS A 36 -3.60 10.20 -1.31
N LYS A 37 -2.89 11.16 -0.70
CA LYS A 37 -3.48 12.27 0.09
C LYS A 37 -4.59 11.77 1.02
N ASP A 38 -4.25 10.85 1.93
CA ASP A 38 -5.22 10.26 2.86
C ASP A 38 -5.99 11.36 3.61
N TYR A 39 -7.33 11.24 3.70
CA TYR A 39 -8.18 12.30 4.24
C TYR A 39 -7.95 12.60 5.73
N LYS A 40 -7.43 11.63 6.51
CA LYS A 40 -7.17 11.81 7.95
C LYS A 40 -5.80 12.46 8.18
N VAL A 41 -4.77 11.99 7.48
CA VAL A 41 -3.36 12.27 7.79
C VAL A 41 -2.64 13.09 6.71
N GLY A 42 -3.26 13.31 5.54
CA GLY A 42 -2.80 14.23 4.49
C GLY A 42 -1.62 13.76 3.64
N TRP A 43 -0.83 12.79 4.11
CA TRP A 43 0.31 12.22 3.39
C TRP A 43 -0.04 11.07 2.44
N PHE A 44 0.94 10.70 1.60
CA PHE A 44 0.86 9.58 0.65
C PHE A 44 1.47 8.31 1.27
N SER A 45 0.78 7.18 1.12
CA SER A 45 1.23 5.89 1.64
C SER A 45 0.88 4.73 0.72
N TYR A 46 1.50 3.58 0.96
CA TYR A 46 1.16 2.30 0.33
C TYR A 46 0.50 1.40 1.38
N ALA A 47 -0.77 1.05 1.18
CA ALA A 47 -1.51 0.13 2.03
C ALA A 47 -1.49 -1.29 1.44
N VAL A 48 -1.32 -2.30 2.27
CA VAL A 48 -1.16 -3.71 1.88
C VAL A 48 -2.05 -4.59 2.75
N THR A 49 -2.61 -5.66 2.17
CA THR A 49 -3.44 -6.67 2.85
C THR A 49 -4.46 -6.04 3.81
N ASP A 50 -4.45 -6.40 5.09
CA ASP A 50 -5.44 -5.98 6.08
C ASP A 50 -5.53 -4.45 6.25
N ALA A 51 -4.42 -3.74 6.06
CA ALA A 51 -4.40 -2.29 6.13
C ALA A 51 -5.17 -1.65 4.96
N LEU A 52 -5.17 -2.28 3.79
CA LEU A 52 -5.96 -1.85 2.64
C LEU A 52 -7.45 -2.05 2.92
N ASP A 53 -7.83 -3.21 3.42
CA ASP A 53 -9.22 -3.55 3.72
C ASP A 53 -9.81 -2.64 4.80
N ALA A 54 -9.05 -2.40 5.88
CA ALA A 54 -9.45 -1.48 6.94
C ALA A 54 -9.65 -0.05 6.42
N LYS A 55 -8.75 0.43 5.55
CA LYS A 55 -8.85 1.77 4.96
C LYS A 55 -10.04 1.91 4.02
N LEU A 56 -10.33 0.89 3.21
CA LEU A 56 -11.49 0.87 2.33
C LEU A 56 -12.79 0.89 3.15
N ARG A 57 -12.85 0.10 4.22
CA ARG A 57 -14.00 0.10 5.12
C ARG A 57 -14.25 1.46 5.75
N ASP A 58 -13.21 2.09 6.31
CA ASP A 58 -13.29 3.44 6.89
C ASP A 58 -13.82 4.48 5.88
N ASP A 59 -13.36 4.39 4.63
CA ASP A 59 -13.80 5.30 3.57
C ASP A 59 -15.28 5.08 3.22
N LEU A 60 -15.72 3.82 3.11
CA LEU A 60 -17.12 3.48 2.84
C LEU A 60 -18.04 3.92 3.98
N GLU A 61 -17.64 3.71 5.23
CA GLU A 61 -18.39 4.19 6.40
C GLU A 61 -18.48 5.73 6.41
N ARG A 62 -17.42 6.43 5.99
CA ARG A 62 -17.44 7.89 5.83
C ARG A 62 -18.41 8.34 4.74
N LEU A 63 -18.43 7.68 3.58
CA LEU A 63 -19.35 7.99 2.48
C LEU A 63 -20.81 7.81 2.89
N LYS A 64 -21.12 6.70 3.57
CA LYS A 64 -22.45 6.43 4.15
C LYS A 64 -22.89 7.53 5.12
N LYS A 65 -21.96 8.03 5.96
CA LYS A 65 -22.26 9.10 6.92
C LYS A 65 -22.66 10.41 6.25
N ILE A 66 -22.09 10.72 5.08
CA ILE A 66 -22.39 11.95 4.34
C ILE A 66 -23.51 11.78 3.30
N ARG A 67 -24.08 10.57 3.15
CA ARG A 67 -25.16 10.25 2.21
C ARG A 67 -24.81 10.57 0.75
N VAL A 68 -23.59 10.22 0.36
CA VAL A 68 -23.07 10.38 -1.01
C VAL A 68 -22.92 9.02 -1.71
N ASP A 69 -23.29 7.96 -1.00
CA ASP A 69 -23.45 6.59 -1.50
C ASP A 69 -24.66 6.44 -2.44
#